data_AF-A0A7J9PYL0-F1
#
_entry.id   AF-A0A7J9PYL0-F1
#
_cell.length_a   1.000
_cell.length_b   1.000
_cell.length_c   1.000
_cell.angle_alpha   90.00
_cell.angle_beta   90.00
_cell.angle_gamma   90.00
#
_symmetry.space_group_name_H-M   'P 1'
#
loop_
_entity.id
_entity.type
_entity.pdbx_description
1 polymer ?
#
loop_
_entity_poly.entity_id
_entity_poly.type
_entity_poly.pdbx_seq_one_letter_code
_entity_poly.pdbx_strand_id
1 'polypeptide(L)'
;MDRGSVTSSMAVFGSHSVRFPSSPVPDSQITKILWGKLHICMRFNRLDNISNGDLMNENDGMDNKPSQAAPKSGPGILPLIVVAIVVIAAIGGFIAYNEFLKPEPALVTATISIDFGNGTVVSEEIGSDNNTALGLLRTYVGTENVGVTGTEPLLYIDSVNGVSTVNDVPGVFNSTEDHFWIYYVNGVMPMESAALIEIHDGDLVEFNFETSPW
;
A
#
# COMPACT_ATOMS: atom_id res chain seq x y z
N MET A 1 -34.87 -52.84 39.28
CA MET A 1 -33.71 -51.96 39.04
C MET A 1 -33.44 -52.01 37.56
N ASP A 2 -33.99 -51.04 36.84
CA ASP A 2 -34.08 -51.02 35.38
C ASP A 2 -32.99 -50.10 34.83
N ARG A 3 -32.18 -50.59 33.88
CA ARG A 3 -31.06 -49.85 33.31
C ARG A 3 -31.53 -49.16 32.03
N GLY A 4 -31.72 -47.85 32.10
CA GLY A 4 -32.08 -47.02 30.96
C GLY A 4 -31.00 -47.05 29.87
N SER A 5 -31.41 -47.51 28.69
CA SER A 5 -30.67 -47.46 27.44
C SER A 5 -30.63 -46.01 26.94
N VAL A 6 -29.44 -45.44 26.79
CA VAL A 6 -29.24 -44.10 26.23
C VAL A 6 -28.93 -44.26 24.74
N THR A 7 -29.89 -43.94 23.88
CA THR A 7 -29.68 -43.84 22.44
C THR A 7 -29.03 -42.49 22.10
N SER A 8 -27.74 -42.52 21.77
CA SER A 8 -27.03 -41.37 21.20
C SER A 8 -27.48 -41.16 19.76
N SER A 9 -28.18 -40.06 19.51
CA SER A 9 -28.52 -39.59 18.16
C SER A 9 -27.30 -38.92 17.55
N MET A 10 -26.74 -39.54 16.51
CA MET A 10 -25.59 -39.05 15.76
C MET A 10 -26.11 -38.10 14.68
N ALA A 11 -25.93 -36.78 14.86
CA ALA A 11 -26.30 -35.79 13.86
C ALA A 11 -25.28 -35.82 12.71
N VAL A 12 -25.77 -36.17 11.51
CA VAL A 12 -25.01 -36.11 10.26
C VAL A 12 -24.98 -34.66 9.80
N PHE A 13 -23.82 -34.01 9.92
CA PHE A 13 -23.58 -32.70 9.31
C PHE A 13 -23.40 -32.89 7.79
N GLY A 14 -24.41 -32.50 7.01
CA GLY A 14 -24.32 -32.45 5.56
C GLY A 14 -23.48 -31.26 5.12
N SER A 15 -22.34 -31.54 4.47
CA SER A 15 -21.49 -30.56 3.81
C SER A 15 -22.28 -29.87 2.68
N HIS A 16 -22.81 -28.68 2.95
CA HIS A 16 -23.35 -27.81 1.92
C HIS A 16 -22.20 -27.04 1.28
N SER A 17 -21.68 -27.56 0.17
CA SER A 17 -20.80 -26.79 -0.71
C SER A 17 -21.61 -25.62 -1.29
N VAL A 18 -21.36 -24.41 -0.79
CA VAL A 18 -21.87 -23.18 -1.40
C VAL A 18 -21.17 -23.01 -2.75
N ARG A 19 -21.85 -23.37 -3.84
CA ARG A 19 -21.38 -23.00 -5.19
C ARG A 19 -21.66 -21.51 -5.38
N PHE A 20 -20.60 -20.72 -5.39
CA PHE A 20 -20.68 -19.37 -5.94
C PHE A 20 -20.99 -19.46 -7.44
N PRO A 21 -21.84 -18.56 -7.98
CA PRO A 21 -22.05 -18.46 -9.41
C PRO A 21 -20.74 -18.01 -10.06
N SER A 22 -20.08 -18.92 -10.77
CA SER A 22 -19.01 -18.59 -11.72
C SER A 22 -19.61 -17.89 -12.92
N SER A 23 -19.99 -16.63 -12.76
CA SER A 23 -20.26 -15.75 -13.89
C SER A 23 -18.90 -15.25 -14.40
N PRO A 24 -18.43 -15.66 -15.60
CA PRO A 24 -17.25 -15.08 -16.17
C PRO A 24 -17.48 -13.58 -16.35
N VAL A 25 -16.64 -12.76 -15.74
CA VAL A 25 -16.56 -11.33 -16.03
C VAL A 25 -16.27 -11.22 -17.52
N PRO A 26 -17.09 -10.50 -18.32
CA PRO A 26 -16.85 -10.39 -19.74
C PRO A 26 -15.51 -9.68 -20.00
N ASP A 27 -14.63 -10.36 -20.74
CA ASP A 27 -13.25 -9.98 -21.12
C ASP A 27 -13.10 -8.62 -21.82
N SER A 28 -14.18 -7.88 -22.03
CA SER A 28 -14.16 -6.56 -22.69
C SER A 28 -13.79 -5.38 -21.78
N GLN A 29 -13.49 -5.60 -20.49
CA GLN A 29 -13.10 -4.52 -19.55
C GLN A 29 -11.64 -4.60 -19.06
N ILE A 30 -10.94 -5.72 -19.25
CA ILE A 30 -9.56 -5.91 -18.75
C ILE A 30 -8.53 -5.19 -19.65
N THR A 31 -8.87 -4.87 -20.90
CA THR A 31 -7.96 -4.16 -21.82
C THR A 31 -8.00 -2.63 -21.71
N LYS A 32 -8.88 -2.03 -20.88
CA LYS A 32 -8.92 -0.57 -20.69
C LYS A 32 -8.20 -0.06 -19.45
N ILE A 33 -7.80 -0.94 -18.53
CA ILE A 33 -7.09 -0.54 -17.29
C ILE A 33 -5.57 -0.53 -17.50
N LEU A 34 -5.05 -1.20 -18.53
CA LEU A 34 -3.60 -1.26 -18.80
C LEU A 34 -3.01 -0.06 -19.57
N TRP A 35 -3.85 0.86 -20.10
CA TRP A 35 -3.38 2.10 -20.76
C TRP A 35 -3.59 3.38 -19.94
N GLY A 36 -4.21 3.28 -18.76
CA GLY A 36 -4.42 4.43 -17.86
C GLY A 36 -3.25 4.71 -16.90
N LYS A 37 -2.30 3.77 -16.75
CA LYS A 37 -1.23 3.82 -15.75
C LYS A 37 0.14 4.30 -16.27
N LEU A 38 0.21 4.86 -17.48
CA LEU A 38 1.44 5.43 -18.06
C LEU A 38 1.32 6.90 -18.49
N HIS A 39 0.34 7.65 -17.96
CA HIS A 39 0.16 9.08 -18.30
C HIS A 39 0.10 10.04 -17.10
N ILE A 40 0.41 9.58 -15.88
CA ILE A 40 0.43 10.44 -14.69
C ILE A 40 1.70 10.16 -13.89
N CYS A 41 2.80 10.82 -14.28
CA CYS A 41 3.87 11.30 -13.40
C CYS A 41 5.01 12.03 -14.14
N MET A 42 4.73 12.68 -15.27
CA MET A 42 5.53 13.81 -15.74
C MET A 42 4.69 15.09 -15.67
N ARG A 43 4.29 15.48 -14.45
CA ARG A 43 4.04 16.90 -14.18
C ARG A 43 5.40 17.56 -14.12
N PHE A 44 5.80 18.13 -15.25
CA PHE A 44 6.75 19.24 -15.27
C PHE A 44 6.31 20.26 -14.22
N ASN A 45 7.14 20.47 -13.21
CA ASN A 45 7.10 21.69 -12.42
C ASN A 45 7.36 22.85 -13.37
N ARG A 46 6.26 23.39 -13.87
CA ARG A 46 6.17 24.65 -14.61
C ARG A 46 6.54 25.76 -13.63
N LEU A 47 7.83 26.11 -13.61
CA LEU A 47 8.34 27.32 -12.98
C LEU A 47 7.92 28.55 -13.81
N ASP A 48 6.62 28.80 -13.90
CA ASP A 48 6.08 30.03 -14.48
C ASP A 48 5.51 30.87 -13.32
N ASN A 49 6.37 31.43 -12.47
CA ASN A 49 5.98 32.61 -11.70
C ASN A 49 7.19 33.44 -11.27
N ILE A 50 7.89 34.01 -12.25
CA ILE A 50 8.61 35.28 -12.03
C ILE A 50 7.74 36.35 -12.69
N SER A 51 6.86 36.92 -11.87
CA SER A 51 6.12 38.14 -12.19
C SER A 51 7.12 39.27 -12.42
N ASN A 52 7.39 39.57 -13.69
CA ASN A 52 7.93 40.86 -14.10
C ASN A 52 6.82 41.90 -13.95
N GLY A 53 6.98 42.81 -13.00
CA GLY A 53 6.09 43.96 -12.87
C GLY A 53 6.58 44.91 -11.78
N ASP A 54 6.84 46.15 -12.16
CA ASP A 54 7.10 47.32 -11.33
C ASP A 54 8.49 47.47 -10.71
N LEU A 55 9.43 47.96 -11.52
CA LEU A 55 10.31 49.03 -11.06
C LEU A 55 10.21 50.23 -11.99
N MET A 56 9.85 51.35 -11.37
CA MET A 56 9.58 52.63 -11.98
C MET A 56 10.81 53.23 -12.65
N ASN A 57 10.48 54.02 -13.65
CA ASN A 57 11.26 54.89 -14.51
C ASN A 57 11.86 56.10 -13.76
N GLU A 58 12.91 56.69 -14.37
CA GLU A 58 13.42 58.06 -14.20
C GLU A 58 14.02 58.44 -12.82
N ASN A 59 15.09 59.21 -12.69
CA ASN A 59 15.84 60.05 -13.62
C ASN A 59 17.18 60.45 -12.96
N ASP A 60 18.04 61.01 -13.79
CA ASP A 60 19.07 62.02 -13.48
C ASP A 60 20.32 61.62 -12.69
N GLY A 61 21.47 61.81 -13.36
CA GLY A 61 22.78 61.83 -12.73
C GLY A 61 23.90 61.72 -13.75
N MET A 62 24.19 62.82 -14.45
CA MET A 62 25.49 63.02 -15.09
C MET A 62 26.58 62.75 -14.07
N ASP A 63 27.49 61.80 -14.34
CA ASP A 63 28.84 61.85 -13.81
C ASP A 63 29.82 61.03 -14.64
N ASN A 64 30.91 61.70 -14.98
CA ASN A 64 32.04 61.22 -15.78
C ASN A 64 32.67 59.97 -15.17
N LYS A 65 32.68 58.85 -15.90
CA LYS A 65 33.42 57.65 -15.50
C LYS A 65 34.66 57.47 -16.38
N PRO A 66 35.87 57.40 -15.79
CA PRO A 66 37.12 57.28 -16.53
C PRO A 66 37.17 55.96 -17.31
N SER A 67 37.80 56.05 -18.49
CA SER A 67 38.18 54.94 -19.37
C SER A 67 38.60 53.70 -18.56
N GLN A 68 37.70 52.71 -18.49
CA GLN A 68 37.99 51.42 -17.88
C GLN A 68 38.95 50.68 -18.81
N ALA A 69 40.19 50.54 -18.34
CA ALA A 69 41.16 49.64 -18.91
C ALA A 69 40.54 48.24 -19.07
N ALA A 70 40.76 47.65 -20.25
CA ALA A 70 40.24 46.34 -20.62
C ALA A 70 40.47 45.33 -19.48
N PRO A 71 39.42 44.58 -19.07
CA PRO A 71 39.56 43.57 -18.03
C PRO A 71 40.59 42.55 -18.51
N LYS A 72 41.71 42.48 -17.78
CA LYS A 72 42.71 41.43 -17.99
C LYS A 72 41.99 40.10 -17.82
N SER A 73 42.03 39.30 -18.88
CA SER A 73 41.63 37.89 -18.94
C SER A 73 42.10 37.16 -17.68
N GLY A 74 41.22 37.10 -16.67
CA GLY A 74 41.39 36.22 -15.53
C GLY A 74 41.25 34.77 -15.99
N PRO A 75 41.74 33.80 -15.20
CA PRO A 75 41.63 32.39 -15.55
C PRO A 75 40.19 32.09 -15.99
N GLY A 76 40.04 31.73 -17.27
CA GLY A 76 38.76 31.75 -17.97
C GLY A 76 37.71 30.95 -17.21
N ILE A 77 36.42 31.29 -17.37
CA ILE A 77 35.28 30.72 -16.63
C ILE A 77 35.03 29.23 -16.99
N LEU A 78 35.70 28.73 -18.03
CA LEU A 78 35.60 27.36 -18.56
C LEU A 78 35.87 26.21 -17.57
N PRO A 79 36.88 26.20 -16.68
CA PRO A 79 37.11 25.11 -15.74
C PRO A 79 36.04 25.04 -14.65
N LEU A 80 35.39 26.15 -14.31
CA LEU A 80 34.33 26.19 -13.28
C LEU A 80 33.05 25.51 -13.77
N ILE A 81 32.70 25.68 -15.04
CA ILE A 81 31.55 25.03 -15.68
C ILE A 81 31.76 23.50 -15.75
N VAL A 82 32.97 23.05 -16.09
CA VAL A 82 33.29 21.61 -16.18
C VAL A 82 33.16 20.93 -14.81
N VAL A 83 33.64 21.56 -13.73
CA VAL A 83 33.52 21.01 -12.37
C VAL A 83 32.05 20.90 -11.94
N ALA A 84 31.23 21.90 -12.24
CA ALA A 84 29.80 21.87 -11.91
C ALA A 84 29.05 20.70 -12.59
N ILE A 85 29.36 20.41 -13.87
CA ILE A 85 28.73 19.30 -14.60
C ILE A 85 29.12 17.95 -14.00
N VAL A 86 30.38 17.76 -13.62
CA VAL A 86 30.87 16.51 -13.00
C VAL A 86 30.19 16.25 -11.65
N VAL A 87 30.00 17.29 -10.84
CA VAL A 87 29.33 17.18 -9.53
C VAL A 87 27.84 16.80 -9.70
N ILE A 88 27.14 17.41 -10.66
CA ILE A 88 25.73 17.09 -10.95
C ILE A 88 25.60 15.65 -11.44
N ALA A 89 26.50 15.19 -12.33
CA ALA A 89 26.48 13.83 -12.83
C ALA A 89 26.76 12.79 -11.73
N ALA A 90 27.67 13.09 -10.79
CA ALA A 90 27.96 12.21 -9.66
C ALA A 90 26.77 12.07 -8.69
N ILE A 91 26.09 13.17 -8.36
CA ILE A 91 24.90 13.15 -7.50
C ILE A 91 23.74 12.43 -8.20
N GLY A 92 23.48 12.76 -9.47
CA GLY A 92 22.42 12.10 -10.25
C GLY A 92 22.67 10.59 -10.42
N GLY A 93 23.93 10.20 -10.66
CA GLY A 93 24.34 8.81 -10.73
C GLY A 93 24.15 8.07 -9.40
N PHE A 94 24.45 8.70 -8.26
CA PHE A 94 24.26 8.09 -6.94
C PHE A 94 22.79 7.85 -6.61
N ILE A 95 21.91 8.79 -6.94
CA ILE A 95 20.45 8.64 -6.74
C ILE A 95 19.92 7.51 -7.63
N ALA A 96 20.25 7.51 -8.92
CA ALA A 96 19.81 6.48 -9.84
C ALA A 96 20.37 5.09 -9.49
N TYR A 97 21.59 5.00 -8.98
CA TYR A 97 22.21 3.75 -8.56
C TYR A 97 21.50 3.12 -7.36
N ASN A 98 21.12 3.93 -6.36
CA ASN A 98 20.37 3.43 -5.20
C ASN A 98 18.96 2.95 -5.55
N GLU A 99 18.35 3.51 -6.60
CA GLU A 99 17.04 3.08 -7.08
C GLU A 99 17.13 1.83 -7.95
N PHE A 100 18.19 1.71 -8.75
CA PHE A 100 18.47 0.53 -9.59
C PHE A 100 18.93 -0.70 -8.81
N LEU A 101 19.52 -0.51 -7.63
CA LEU A 101 19.95 -1.60 -6.74
C LEU A 101 18.86 -2.07 -5.77
N LYS A 102 17.65 -1.51 -5.79
CA LYS A 102 16.55 -2.11 -5.02
C LYS A 102 16.29 -3.50 -5.62
N PRO A 103 16.52 -4.59 -4.88
CA PRO A 103 16.19 -5.91 -5.38
C PRO A 103 14.72 -5.89 -5.79
N GLU A 104 14.44 -6.43 -6.98
CA GLU A 104 13.06 -6.63 -7.42
C GLU A 104 12.33 -7.37 -6.30
N PRO A 105 11.15 -6.89 -5.86
CA PRO A 105 10.46 -7.50 -4.73
C PRO A 105 10.29 -8.99 -5.04
N ALA A 106 10.92 -9.84 -4.23
CA ALA A 106 10.82 -11.26 -4.40
C ALA A 106 9.34 -11.62 -4.23
N LEU A 107 8.79 -12.37 -5.19
CA LEU A 107 7.43 -12.89 -5.07
C LEU A 107 7.39 -13.79 -3.84
N VAL A 108 6.62 -13.40 -2.83
CA VAL A 108 6.44 -14.18 -1.60
C VAL A 108 5.19 -15.05 -1.75
N THR A 109 5.30 -16.33 -1.41
CA THR A 109 4.17 -17.28 -1.40
C THR A 109 3.79 -17.60 0.04
N ALA A 110 2.58 -17.23 0.45
CA ALA A 110 2.08 -17.44 1.81
C ALA A 110 0.63 -17.96 1.79
N THR A 111 0.23 -18.63 2.87
CA THR A 111 -1.16 -19.04 3.06
C THR A 111 -1.91 -17.93 3.78
N ILE A 112 -3.01 -17.46 3.19
CA ILE A 112 -3.94 -16.56 3.87
C ILE A 112 -5.14 -17.36 4.38
N SER A 113 -5.63 -17.01 5.57
CA SER A 113 -6.87 -17.52 6.15
C SER A 113 -7.70 -16.34 6.64
N ILE A 114 -9.00 -16.34 6.35
CA ILE A 114 -9.94 -15.32 6.82
C ILE A 114 -11.11 -16.00 7.49
N ASP A 115 -11.27 -15.76 8.79
CA ASP A 115 -12.43 -16.17 9.59
C ASP A 115 -13.35 -14.96 9.79
N PHE A 116 -14.57 -15.03 9.26
CA PHE A 116 -15.56 -13.96 9.36
C PHE A 116 -16.35 -13.97 10.68
N GLY A 117 -16.00 -14.84 11.64
CA GLY A 117 -16.65 -14.93 12.96
C GLY A 117 -18.03 -15.60 12.94
N ASN A 118 -18.59 -15.89 11.76
CA ASN A 118 -19.87 -16.58 11.57
C ASN A 118 -19.71 -18.08 11.27
N GLY A 119 -18.51 -18.64 11.47
CA GLY A 119 -18.15 -20.02 11.13
C GLY A 119 -17.75 -20.23 9.66
N THR A 120 -17.77 -19.16 8.84
CA THR A 120 -17.19 -19.18 7.49
C THR A 120 -15.71 -18.86 7.58
N VAL A 121 -14.89 -19.83 7.19
CA VAL A 121 -13.44 -19.66 7.05
C VAL A 121 -13.06 -19.94 5.60
N VAL A 122 -12.31 -19.02 5.00
CA VAL A 122 -11.70 -19.20 3.67
C VAL A 122 -10.19 -19.22 3.81
N SER A 123 -9.52 -20.09 3.07
CA SER A 123 -8.07 -20.16 3.09
C SER A 123 -7.53 -20.57 1.73
N GLU A 124 -6.45 -19.90 1.30
CA GLU A 124 -5.81 -20.12 0.01
C GLU A 124 -4.32 -19.77 0.09
N GLU A 125 -3.50 -20.48 -0.68
CA GLU A 125 -2.10 -20.12 -0.89
C GLU A 125 -2.01 -19.09 -2.02
N ILE A 126 -1.40 -17.93 -1.75
CA ILE A 126 -1.28 -16.86 -2.72
C ILE A 126 0.16 -16.33 -2.81
N GLY A 127 0.55 -15.99 -4.03
CA GLY A 127 1.79 -15.26 -4.31
C GLY A 127 1.52 -13.75 -4.35
N SER A 128 2.35 -12.95 -3.70
CA SER A 128 2.23 -11.50 -3.66
C SER A 128 3.59 -10.83 -3.87
N ASP A 129 3.61 -9.72 -4.62
CA ASP A 129 4.76 -8.80 -4.75
C ASP A 129 4.82 -7.80 -3.59
N ASN A 130 3.75 -7.72 -2.79
CA ASN A 130 3.69 -7.00 -1.54
C ASN A 130 3.81 -7.99 -0.38
N ASN A 131 4.98 -7.97 0.27
CA ASN A 131 5.35 -8.87 1.35
C ASN A 131 4.82 -8.42 2.72
N THR A 132 3.75 -7.61 2.80
CA THR A 132 3.14 -7.25 4.10
C THR A 132 1.87 -8.04 4.34
N ALA A 133 1.46 -8.27 5.60
CA ALA A 133 0.20 -8.97 5.91
C ALA A 133 -1.01 -8.26 5.26
N LEU A 134 -1.06 -6.92 5.34
CA LEU A 134 -2.09 -6.11 4.68
C LEU A 134 -1.99 -6.19 3.15
N GLY A 135 -0.77 -6.23 2.61
CA GLY A 135 -0.51 -6.45 1.20
C GLY A 135 -1.11 -7.76 0.71
N LEU A 136 -0.81 -8.85 1.42
CA LEU A 136 -1.33 -10.19 1.15
C LEU A 136 -2.87 -10.21 1.17
N LEU A 137 -3.48 -9.58 2.19
CA LEU A 137 -4.94 -9.45 2.28
C LEU A 137 -5.53 -8.73 1.07
N ARG A 138 -4.96 -7.59 0.68
CA ARG A 138 -5.41 -6.81 -0.50
C ARG A 138 -5.22 -7.57 -1.81
N THR A 139 -4.15 -8.36 -1.93
CA THR A 139 -3.92 -9.25 -3.07
C THR A 139 -4.99 -10.33 -3.16
N TYR A 140 -5.40 -10.89 -2.01
CA TYR A 140 -6.42 -11.93 -1.94
C TYR A 140 -7.83 -11.42 -2.24
N VAL A 141 -8.30 -10.41 -1.50
CA VAL A 141 -9.71 -9.96 -1.58
C VAL A 141 -9.93 -8.80 -2.55
N GLY A 142 -8.86 -8.15 -3.04
CA GLY A 142 -8.93 -6.91 -3.80
C GLY A 142 -8.83 -5.67 -2.90
N THR A 143 -8.11 -4.64 -3.36
CA THR A 143 -7.80 -3.46 -2.55
C THR A 143 -9.06 -2.67 -2.15
N GLU A 144 -10.05 -2.63 -3.02
CA GLU A 144 -11.35 -1.98 -2.79
C GLU A 144 -12.22 -2.69 -1.74
N ASN A 145 -11.92 -3.95 -1.44
CA ASN A 145 -12.64 -4.77 -0.46
C ASN A 145 -11.97 -4.75 0.92
N VAL A 146 -10.93 -3.95 1.11
CA VAL A 146 -10.26 -3.77 2.40
C VAL A 146 -10.38 -2.31 2.86
N GLY A 147 -11.23 -2.07 3.86
CA GLY A 147 -11.28 -0.79 4.56
C GLY A 147 -10.18 -0.71 5.59
N VAL A 148 -9.47 0.43 5.61
CA VAL A 148 -8.44 0.70 6.61
C VAL A 148 -8.67 2.07 7.23
N THR A 149 -8.39 2.20 8.52
CA THR A 149 -8.49 3.46 9.25
C THR A 149 -7.18 3.75 10.00
N GLY A 150 -6.95 5.03 10.32
CA GLY A 150 -5.74 5.49 10.98
C GLY A 150 -4.66 6.02 10.03
N THR A 151 -3.46 6.19 10.57
CA THR A 151 -2.28 6.71 9.86
C THR A 151 -1.06 5.90 10.29
N GLU A 152 -0.13 5.63 9.38
CA GLU A 152 1.11 4.94 9.73
C GLU A 152 1.81 5.60 10.93
N PRO A 153 2.32 4.81 11.89
CA PRO A 153 2.40 3.33 11.90
C PRO A 153 1.14 2.62 12.45
N LEU A 154 0.11 3.36 12.87
CA LEU A 154 -1.11 2.86 13.53
C LEU A 154 -2.26 2.71 12.52
N LEU A 155 -2.09 1.80 11.57
CA LEU A 155 -3.12 1.48 10.59
C LEU A 155 -3.88 0.22 11.04
N TYR A 156 -5.21 0.33 11.08
CA TYR A 156 -6.13 -0.72 11.49
C TYR A 156 -6.97 -1.19 10.31
N ILE A 157 -7.33 -2.47 10.29
CA ILE A 157 -8.27 -3.03 9.32
C ILE A 157 -9.68 -2.79 9.84
N ASP A 158 -10.44 -1.99 9.10
CA ASP A 158 -11.80 -1.60 9.46
C ASP A 158 -12.84 -2.47 8.76
N SER A 159 -12.57 -2.95 7.54
CA SER A 159 -13.47 -3.89 6.89
C SER A 159 -12.76 -4.82 5.92
N VAL A 160 -13.33 -6.01 5.76
CA VAL A 160 -12.89 -7.02 4.78
C VAL A 160 -14.12 -7.58 4.07
N ASN A 161 -14.17 -7.46 2.75
CA ASN A 161 -15.25 -7.95 1.90
C ASN A 161 -16.65 -7.55 2.36
N GLY A 162 -16.79 -6.30 2.82
CA GLY A 162 -18.04 -5.72 3.32
C GLY A 162 -18.37 -6.01 4.78
N VAL A 163 -17.55 -6.79 5.51
CA VAL A 163 -17.70 -7.00 6.95
C VAL A 163 -16.88 -5.96 7.71
N SER A 164 -17.58 -5.03 8.38
CA SER A 164 -16.98 -3.92 9.12
C SER A 164 -16.79 -4.22 10.61
N THR A 165 -15.73 -3.67 11.20
CA THR A 165 -15.67 -3.38 12.64
C THR A 165 -16.90 -2.56 12.99
N VAL A 166 -17.61 -2.96 14.04
CA VAL A 166 -18.82 -2.30 14.52
C VAL A 166 -20.05 -2.49 13.59
N ASN A 167 -20.71 -3.66 13.73
CA ASN A 167 -22.13 -3.92 13.41
C ASN A 167 -22.57 -4.42 12.02
N ASP A 168 -21.73 -5.01 11.16
CA ASP A 168 -22.19 -5.43 9.82
C ASP A 168 -21.95 -6.90 9.45
N VAL A 169 -22.16 -7.86 10.38
CA VAL A 169 -22.29 -9.28 10.01
C VAL A 169 -23.75 -9.74 10.07
N PRO A 170 -24.42 -9.90 8.91
CA PRO A 170 -25.76 -10.50 8.83
C PRO A 170 -25.81 -11.85 9.56
N GLY A 171 -26.61 -11.93 10.62
CA GLY A 171 -26.83 -13.16 11.41
C GLY A 171 -26.04 -13.26 12.72
N VAL A 172 -25.11 -12.35 13.00
CA VAL A 172 -24.35 -12.29 14.29
C VAL A 172 -24.96 -11.25 15.25
N PHE A 173 -26.13 -10.70 14.91
CA PHE A 173 -26.83 -9.67 15.68
C PHE A 173 -27.49 -10.21 16.95
N ASN A 174 -26.68 -10.36 18.00
CA ASN A 174 -27.15 -10.25 19.39
C ASN A 174 -26.03 -10.02 20.42
N SER A 175 -24.75 -9.92 20.02
CA SER A 175 -23.68 -9.65 20.97
C SER A 175 -23.55 -8.15 21.20
N THR A 176 -23.67 -7.72 22.46
CA THR A 176 -23.26 -6.40 22.96
C THR A 176 -21.72 -6.20 22.93
N GLU A 177 -21.00 -7.04 22.18
CA GLU A 177 -19.55 -7.14 22.20
C GLU A 177 -18.99 -6.65 20.87
N ASP A 178 -18.06 -5.71 20.97
CA ASP A 178 -17.36 -5.15 19.83
C ASP A 178 -16.42 -6.20 19.23
N HIS A 179 -16.60 -6.48 17.93
CA HIS A 179 -15.72 -7.37 17.15
C HIS A 179 -14.76 -6.54 16.31
N PHE A 180 -13.54 -7.05 16.18
CA PHE A 180 -12.45 -6.42 15.45
C PHE A 180 -11.79 -7.39 14.50
N TRP A 181 -11.22 -6.86 13.42
CA TRP A 181 -10.30 -7.61 12.57
C TRP A 181 -8.95 -7.70 13.25
N ILE A 182 -8.65 -8.89 13.78
CA ILE A 182 -7.39 -9.23 14.42
C ILE A 182 -6.59 -10.10 13.47
N TYR A 183 -5.28 -9.88 13.38
CA TYR A 183 -4.44 -10.68 12.51
C TYR A 183 -3.35 -11.43 13.28
N TYR A 184 -3.00 -12.59 12.76
CA TYR A 184 -1.98 -13.48 13.29
C TYR A 184 -1.01 -13.84 12.17
N VAL A 185 0.25 -14.02 12.52
CA VAL A 185 1.28 -14.58 11.63
C VAL A 185 1.85 -15.81 12.32
N ASN A 186 1.67 -16.96 11.70
CA ASN A 186 2.06 -18.27 12.24
C ASN A 186 1.49 -18.51 13.65
N GLY A 187 0.23 -18.13 13.88
CA GLY A 187 -0.46 -18.26 15.17
C GLY A 187 -0.04 -17.25 16.25
N VAL A 188 0.81 -16.27 15.94
CA VAL A 188 1.22 -15.21 16.87
C VAL A 188 0.60 -13.88 16.45
N MET A 189 -0.05 -13.18 17.39
CA MET A 189 -0.57 -11.82 17.17
C MET A 189 0.60 -10.81 17.26
N PRO A 190 1.01 -10.16 16.16
CA PRO A 190 2.11 -9.21 16.23
C PRO A 190 1.68 -7.91 16.93
N MET A 191 2.64 -7.20 17.54
CA MET A 191 2.39 -5.88 18.17
C MET A 191 2.49 -4.70 17.19
N GLU A 192 2.75 -4.99 15.92
CA GLU A 192 2.90 -4.00 14.86
C GLU A 192 1.63 -3.94 14.01
N SER A 193 1.55 -3.00 13.06
CA SER A 193 0.44 -2.99 12.10
C SER A 193 0.64 -4.07 11.04
N ALA A 194 -0.45 -4.63 10.51
CA ALA A 194 -0.42 -5.53 9.35
C ALA A 194 0.24 -4.89 8.12
N ALA A 195 0.33 -3.56 8.05
CA ALA A 195 1.03 -2.82 7.01
C ALA A 195 2.57 -2.83 7.16
N LEU A 196 3.10 -3.23 8.32
CA LEU A 196 4.52 -3.16 8.65
C LEU A 196 5.17 -4.54 8.81
N ILE A 197 4.39 -5.56 9.19
CA ILE A 197 4.92 -6.92 9.32
C ILE A 197 5.25 -7.50 7.95
N GLU A 198 6.53 -7.82 7.75
CA GLU A 198 7.02 -8.55 6.59
C GLU A 198 6.68 -10.04 6.69
N ILE A 199 6.18 -10.59 5.57
CA ILE A 199 5.76 -11.96 5.36
C ILE A 199 6.83 -12.67 4.54
N HIS A 200 7.13 -13.91 4.92
CA HIS A 200 8.10 -14.79 4.28
C HIS A 200 7.42 -15.95 3.58
N ASP A 201 8.17 -16.63 2.71
CA ASP A 201 7.68 -17.82 2.02
C ASP A 201 7.26 -18.91 3.02
N GLY A 202 6.05 -19.43 2.83
CA GLY A 202 5.46 -20.48 3.65
C GLY A 202 4.79 -20.00 4.94
N ASP A 203 4.76 -18.70 5.21
CA ASP A 203 4.04 -18.15 6.36
C ASP A 203 2.52 -18.38 6.23
N LEU A 204 1.87 -18.55 7.38
CA LEU A 204 0.42 -18.54 7.53
C LEU A 204 -0.01 -17.19 8.11
N VAL A 205 -0.83 -16.44 7.37
CA VAL A 205 -1.42 -15.17 7.81
C VAL A 205 -2.92 -15.37 8.01
N GLU A 206 -3.38 -15.15 9.23
CA GLU A 206 -4.78 -15.35 9.60
C GLU A 206 -5.40 -13.99 9.93
N PHE A 207 -6.59 -13.72 9.40
CA PHE A 207 -7.42 -12.56 9.74
C PHE A 207 -8.72 -13.07 10.35
N ASN A 208 -8.91 -12.79 11.64
CA ASN A 208 -10.05 -13.27 12.39
C ASN A 208 -10.93 -12.08 12.78
N PHE A 209 -12.22 -12.19 12.51
CA PHE A 209 -13.22 -11.25 13.00
C PHE A 209 -13.75 -11.74 14.35
N GLU A 210 -13.13 -11.26 15.43
CA GLU A 210 -13.34 -11.78 16.79
C GLU A 210 -13.41 -10.64 17.83
N THR A 211 -13.85 -10.97 19.04
CA THR A 211 -13.85 -10.01 20.14
C THR A 211 -12.43 -9.72 20.61
N SER A 212 -12.17 -8.46 20.98
CA SER A 212 -10.88 -8.07 21.54
C SER A 212 -10.56 -8.95 22.76
N PRO A 213 -9.38 -9.59 22.83
CA PRO A 213 -8.95 -10.29 24.03
C PRO A 213 -8.56 -9.33 25.18
N TRP A 214 -8.57 -8.02 24.93
CA TRP A 214 -8.21 -6.94 25.85
C TRP A 214 -9.41 -6.09 26.26
#